data_AF-A0A2T7NQE0-F1
#
_entry.id   AF-A0A2T7NQE0-F1
#
_cell.length_a   1.000
_cell.length_b   1.000
_cell.length_c   1.000
_cell.angle_alpha   90.00
_cell.angle_beta   90.00
_cell.angle_gamma   90.00
#
_symmetry.space_group_name_H-M   'P 1'
#
loop_
_entity.id
_entity.type
_entity.pdbx_description
1 polymer ?
#
loop_
_entity_poly.entity_id
_entity_poly.type
_entity_poly.pdbx_seq_one_letter_code
_entity_poly.pdbx_strand_id
1 'polypeptide(L)'
;MAASNSVPDSFTLFSFLDEVESRVEILRRQALTVKQDQASLLLVLDQLKEESLQSAISPGECQELIANMQRLRERCQAVEVHIHIVRDERQLEALEKVNKVLDELEIEVTTNNSSTMTVNKRAQSLLNACLPEAAGAVDTRFQSMVLGCALDDQKAVRQRLQCLVRQYCSQPNSHCRPHNSSTCDTYPTTMQRDASTEESSGYSIGTSDELSEQKTGVANRKSDSVDEREEQEDTVLNENSSVFRLNDNVDGEPCVSGSR
;
A
#
# COMPACT_ATOMS: atom_id res chain seq x y z
N MET A 1 -51.73 10.46 26.03
CA MET A 1 -51.07 10.65 24.73
C MET A 1 -50.01 9.57 24.61
N ALA A 2 -50.33 8.48 23.92
CA ALA A 2 -49.40 7.36 23.75
C ALA A 2 -48.53 7.66 22.52
N ALA A 3 -47.22 7.77 22.73
CA ALA A 3 -46.26 7.82 21.63
C ALA A 3 -46.30 6.46 20.93
N SER A 4 -46.78 6.45 19.69
CA SER A 4 -46.68 5.30 18.81
C SER A 4 -45.19 5.05 18.51
N ASN A 5 -44.60 4.08 19.19
CA ASN A 5 -43.31 3.51 18.81
C ASN A 5 -43.49 2.80 17.47
N SER A 6 -43.40 3.54 16.36
CA SER A 6 -43.34 2.94 15.02
C SER A 6 -41.98 2.27 14.87
N VAL A 7 -41.99 0.96 14.68
CA VAL A 7 -40.80 0.19 14.32
C VAL A 7 -40.17 0.85 13.09
N PRO A 8 -38.86 1.17 13.10
CA PRO A 8 -38.20 1.78 11.96
C PRO A 8 -38.36 0.88 10.72
N ASP A 9 -38.80 1.46 9.60
CA ASP A 9 -38.95 0.74 8.34
C ASP A 9 -37.56 0.34 7.81
N SER A 10 -37.44 -0.82 7.17
CA SER A 10 -36.18 -1.41 6.72
C SER A 10 -35.32 -0.44 5.93
N PHE A 11 -35.93 0.44 5.14
CA PHE A 11 -35.24 1.51 4.40
C PHE A 11 -34.49 2.48 5.32
N THR A 12 -35.12 2.89 6.42
CA THR A 12 -34.49 3.78 7.41
C THR A 12 -33.28 3.10 8.07
N LEU A 13 -33.38 1.81 8.40
CA LEU A 13 -32.23 1.07 8.94
C LEU A 13 -31.08 0.98 7.93
N PHE A 14 -31.36 0.68 6.66
CA PHE A 14 -30.32 0.65 5.63
C PHE A 14 -29.63 2.02 5.47
N SER A 15 -30.39 3.12 5.46
CA SER A 15 -29.79 4.46 5.38
C SER A 15 -28.86 4.78 6.57
N PHE A 16 -29.18 4.29 7.77
CA PHE A 16 -28.29 4.43 8.93
C PHE A 16 -27.03 3.56 8.80
N LEU A 17 -27.14 2.36 8.22
CA LEU A 17 -25.98 1.51 7.96
C LEU A 17 -25.05 2.14 6.94
N ASP A 18 -25.59 2.74 5.86
CA ASP A 18 -24.81 3.46 4.86
C ASP A 18 -24.09 4.67 5.48
N GLU A 19 -24.76 5.41 6.38
CA GLU A 19 -24.12 6.52 7.12
C GLU A 19 -22.98 6.01 8.01
N VAL A 20 -23.18 4.88 8.71
CA VAL A 20 -22.13 4.26 9.53
C VAL A 20 -20.96 3.82 8.67
N GLU A 21 -21.21 3.18 7.52
CA GLU A 21 -20.17 2.78 6.57
C GLU A 21 -19.37 3.98 6.07
N SER A 22 -20.04 5.06 5.67
CA SER A 22 -19.40 6.31 5.27
C SER A 22 -18.50 6.88 6.38
N ARG A 23 -18.97 6.88 7.62
CA ARG A 23 -18.19 7.34 8.78
C ARG A 23 -16.99 6.44 9.08
N VAL A 24 -17.13 5.12 8.90
CA VAL A 24 -16.01 4.17 9.03
C VAL A 24 -14.96 4.47 7.96
N GLU A 25 -15.37 4.76 6.73
CA GLU A 25 -14.42 5.08 5.66
C GLU A 25 -13.71 6.43 5.89
N ILE A 26 -14.39 7.44 6.44
CA ILE A 26 -13.76 8.69 6.90
C ILE A 26 -12.71 8.40 7.98
N LEU A 27 -13.05 7.58 8.98
CA LEU A 27 -12.13 7.23 10.07
C LEU A 27 -10.90 6.49 9.54
N ARG A 28 -11.07 5.57 8.58
CA ARG A 28 -9.96 4.87 7.91
C ARG A 28 -9.02 5.84 7.21
N ARG A 29 -9.56 6.81 6.46
CA ARG A 29 -8.75 7.86 5.80
C ARG A 29 -8.01 8.73 6.80
N GLN A 30 -8.66 9.16 7.88
CA GLN A 30 -8.01 9.95 8.93
C GLN A 30 -6.86 9.19 9.60
N ALA A 31 -7.07 7.91 9.94
CA ALA A 31 -6.02 7.06 10.48
C ALA A 31 -4.84 6.91 9.52
N LEU A 32 -5.11 6.78 8.21
CA LEU A 32 -4.07 6.73 7.19
C LEU A 32 -3.26 8.03 7.12
N THR A 33 -3.91 9.20 7.22
CA THR A 33 -3.23 10.50 7.31
C THR A 33 -2.31 10.57 8.52
N VAL A 34 -2.78 10.17 9.70
CA VAL A 34 -1.92 10.15 10.91
C VAL A 34 -0.71 9.24 10.72
N LYS A 35 -0.88 8.10 10.07
CA LYS A 35 0.23 7.18 9.74
C LYS A 35 1.21 7.80 8.74
N GLN A 36 0.72 8.53 7.73
CA GLN A 36 1.57 9.24 6.76
C GLN A 36 2.34 10.40 7.41
N ASP A 37 1.69 11.17 8.28
CA ASP A 37 2.31 12.26 9.03
C ASP A 37 3.43 11.74 9.93
N GLN A 38 3.20 10.62 10.62
CA GLN A 38 4.23 9.94 11.41
C GLN A 38 5.44 9.58 10.54
N ALA A 39 5.23 8.95 9.38
CA ALA A 39 6.31 8.59 8.46
C ALA A 39 7.06 9.83 7.95
N SER A 40 6.34 10.90 7.61
CA SER A 40 6.93 12.18 7.18
C SER A 40 7.83 12.79 8.26
N LEU A 41 7.38 12.83 9.51
CA LEU A 41 8.18 13.34 10.64
C LEU A 41 9.46 12.53 10.84
N LEU A 42 9.39 11.19 10.72
CA LEU A 42 10.56 10.33 10.84
C LEU A 42 11.59 10.58 9.73
N LEU A 43 11.12 10.79 8.49
CA LEU A 43 11.97 11.15 7.35
C LEU A 43 12.67 12.49 7.56
N VAL A 44 11.94 13.51 8.04
CA VAL A 44 12.53 14.82 8.37
C VAL A 44 13.61 14.69 9.44
N LEU A 45 13.35 13.90 10.50
CA LEU A 45 14.34 13.65 11.54
C LEU A 45 15.59 12.93 11.02
N ASP A 46 15.44 12.01 10.05
CA ASP A 46 16.58 11.35 9.41
C ASP A 46 17.40 12.31 8.54
N GLN A 47 16.72 13.19 7.78
CA GLN A 47 17.39 14.21 6.98
C GLN A 47 18.16 15.21 7.85
N LEU A 48 17.53 15.75 8.90
CA LEU A 48 18.18 16.69 9.82
C LEU A 48 19.38 16.06 10.53
N LYS A 49 19.31 14.76 10.84
CA LYS A 49 20.43 14.03 11.40
C LYS A 49 21.60 13.97 10.44
N GLU A 50 21.36 13.65 9.17
CA GLU A 50 22.42 13.63 8.15
C GLU A 50 23.04 15.01 7.95
N GLU A 51 22.21 16.06 7.85
CA GLU A 51 22.68 17.44 7.73
C GLU A 51 23.53 17.87 8.94
N SER A 52 23.13 17.47 10.15
CA SER A 52 23.88 17.79 11.38
C SER A 52 25.27 17.13 11.45
N LEU A 53 25.44 15.96 10.82
CA LEU A 53 26.70 15.23 10.75
C LEU A 53 27.64 15.80 9.68
N GLN A 54 27.08 16.38 8.62
CA GLN A 54 27.83 16.96 7.50
C GLN A 54 28.17 18.45 7.72
N SER A 55 27.44 19.13 8.59
CA SER A 55 27.63 20.55 8.87
C SER A 55 28.83 20.82 9.79
N ALA A 56 29.44 22.01 9.64
CA ALA A 56 30.52 22.47 10.51
C ALA A 56 30.02 22.98 11.87
N ILE A 57 29.21 22.17 12.56
CA ILE A 57 28.66 22.46 13.90
C ILE A 57 29.69 22.01 14.94
N SER A 58 29.74 22.67 16.10
CA SER A 58 30.63 22.23 17.17
C SER A 58 30.25 20.82 17.65
N PRO A 59 31.21 20.01 18.13
CA PRO A 59 30.92 18.63 18.53
C PRO A 59 29.92 18.56 19.69
N GLY A 60 29.90 19.54 20.58
CA GLY A 60 28.93 19.61 21.69
C GLY A 60 27.51 19.87 21.21
N GLU A 61 27.33 20.86 20.34
CA GLU A 61 26.02 21.19 19.75
C GLU A 61 25.50 20.06 18.85
N CYS A 62 26.38 19.41 18.08
CA CYS A 62 26.04 18.25 17.26
C CYS A 62 25.52 17.09 18.13
N GLN A 63 26.21 16.79 19.24
CA GLN A 63 25.78 15.75 20.17
C GLN A 63 24.42 16.05 20.82
N GLU A 64 24.20 17.30 21.24
CA GLU A 64 22.92 17.73 21.81
C GLU A 64 21.79 17.64 20.78
N LEU A 65 22.03 18.06 19.54
CA LEU A 65 21.07 17.98 18.46
C LEU A 65 20.69 16.52 18.15
N ILE A 66 21.68 15.62 18.04
CA ILE A 66 21.44 14.19 17.83
C ILE A 66 20.63 13.58 18.97
N ALA A 67 20.95 13.91 20.24
CA ALA A 67 20.20 13.43 21.39
C ALA A 67 18.74 13.91 21.37
N ASN A 68 18.50 15.17 21.01
CA ASN A 68 17.16 15.73 20.88
C ASN A 68 16.37 15.08 19.74
N MET A 69 16.99 14.87 18.57
CA MET A 69 16.35 14.19 17.43
C MET A 69 16.00 12.74 17.78
N GLN A 70 16.89 12.02 18.48
CA GLN A 70 16.63 10.65 18.93
C GLN A 70 15.41 10.59 19.86
N ARG A 71 15.33 11.50 20.83
CA ARG A 71 14.17 11.59 21.72
C ARG A 71 12.86 11.91 20.97
N LEU A 72 12.91 12.78 19.97
CA LEU A 72 11.73 13.07 19.14
C LEU A 72 11.33 11.86 18.29
N ARG A 73 12.31 11.14 17.74
CA ARG A 73 12.09 9.89 17.01
C ARG A 73 11.36 8.86 17.86
N GLU A 74 11.83 8.61 19.08
CA GLU A 74 11.18 7.68 20.02
C GLU A 74 9.72 8.06 20.30
N ARG A 75 9.44 9.36 20.49
CA ARG A 75 8.07 9.86 20.69
C ARG A 75 7.21 9.73 19.44
N CYS A 76 7.77 9.93 18.25
CA CYS A 76 7.05 9.72 17.00
C CYS A 76 6.74 8.23 16.80
N GLN A 77 7.69 7.34 17.10
CA GLN A 77 7.52 5.88 17.00
C GLN A 77 6.49 5.33 17.99
N ALA A 78 6.32 5.97 19.16
CA ALA A 78 5.30 5.58 20.13
C ALA A 78 3.84 5.82 19.65
N VAL A 79 3.63 6.55 18.55
CA VAL A 79 2.31 6.71 17.94
C VAL A 79 2.03 5.51 17.04
N GLU A 80 1.24 4.55 17.51
CA GLU A 80 0.93 3.34 16.74
C GLU A 80 -0.48 3.41 16.13
N VAL A 81 -0.57 3.23 14.81
CA VAL A 81 -1.83 3.24 14.07
C VAL A 81 -1.97 1.95 13.26
N HIS A 82 -2.99 1.15 13.58
CA HIS A 82 -3.31 -0.11 12.91
C HIS A 82 -4.60 0.01 12.09
N ILE A 83 -4.49 -0.23 10.79
CA ILE A 83 -5.63 -0.23 9.86
C ILE A 83 -5.63 -1.59 9.17
N HIS A 84 -6.67 -2.38 9.40
CA HIS A 84 -6.82 -3.70 8.81
C HIS A 84 -7.78 -3.67 7.63
N ILE A 85 -7.44 -4.41 6.58
CA ILE A 85 -8.34 -4.69 5.47
C ILE A 85 -9.08 -5.98 5.83
N VAL A 86 -10.40 -5.88 6.04
CA VAL A 86 -11.26 -7.04 6.24
C VAL A 86 -11.50 -7.66 4.88
N ARG A 87 -11.23 -8.96 4.76
CA ARG A 87 -11.33 -9.70 3.50
C ARG A 87 -12.26 -10.88 3.67
N ASP A 88 -13.03 -11.18 2.63
CA ASP A 88 -13.73 -12.46 2.54
C ASP A 88 -12.79 -13.58 2.00
N GLU A 89 -13.27 -14.82 2.05
CA GLU A 89 -12.52 -15.99 1.60
C GLU A 89 -12.11 -15.90 0.12
N ARG A 90 -12.97 -15.33 -0.73
CA ARG A 90 -12.71 -15.20 -2.17
C ARG A 90 -11.62 -14.17 -2.44
N GLN A 91 -11.64 -13.05 -1.72
CA GLN A 91 -10.63 -12.00 -1.79
C GLN A 91 -9.28 -12.52 -1.29
N LEU A 92 -9.26 -13.34 -0.23
CA LEU A 92 -8.04 -13.97 0.28
C LEU A 92 -7.43 -14.92 -0.76
N GLU A 93 -8.24 -15.79 -1.36
CA GLU A 93 -7.76 -16.68 -2.43
C GLU A 93 -7.25 -15.91 -3.65
N ALA A 94 -7.95 -14.86 -4.07
CA ALA A 94 -7.55 -14.02 -5.19
C ALA A 94 -6.19 -13.37 -4.90
N LEU A 95 -6.04 -12.79 -3.70
CA LEU A 95 -4.80 -12.16 -3.24
C LEU A 95 -3.64 -13.15 -3.17
N GLU A 96 -3.87 -14.37 -2.66
CA GLU A 96 -2.84 -15.41 -2.62
C GLU A 96 -2.35 -15.76 -4.04
N LYS A 97 -3.27 -15.93 -4.99
CA LYS A 97 -2.91 -16.24 -6.37
C LYS A 97 -2.20 -15.07 -7.06
N VAL A 98 -2.59 -13.83 -6.78
CA VAL A 98 -1.88 -12.62 -7.28
C VAL A 98 -0.46 -12.56 -6.71
N ASN A 99 -0.30 -12.76 -5.41
CA ASN A 99 1.01 -12.72 -4.76
C ASN A 99 1.95 -13.79 -5.31
N LYS A 100 1.46 -15.02 -5.57
CA LYS A 100 2.26 -16.06 -6.23
C LYS A 100 2.82 -15.60 -7.58
N VAL A 101 2.00 -14.96 -8.41
CA VAL A 101 2.46 -14.43 -9.72
C VAL A 101 3.50 -13.32 -9.55
N LEU A 102 3.35 -12.45 -8.55
CA LEU A 102 4.32 -11.39 -8.27
C LEU A 102 5.64 -11.94 -7.73
N ASP A 103 5.58 -12.94 -6.85
CA ASP A 103 6.76 -13.59 -6.28
C ASP A 103 7.54 -14.36 -7.36
N GLU A 104 6.84 -15.07 -8.25
CA GLU A 104 7.43 -15.70 -9.43
C GLU A 104 8.13 -14.67 -10.32
N LEU A 105 7.48 -13.53 -10.59
CA LEU A 105 8.09 -12.44 -11.38
C LEU A 105 9.33 -11.87 -10.69
N GLU A 106 9.29 -11.65 -9.38
CA GLU A 106 10.42 -11.13 -8.62
C GLU A 106 11.61 -12.10 -8.65
N ILE A 107 11.37 -13.40 -8.52
CA ILE A 107 12.40 -14.43 -8.70
C ILE A 107 12.96 -14.40 -10.12
N GLU A 108 12.11 -14.35 -11.14
CA GLU A 108 12.53 -14.30 -12.56
C GLU A 108 13.42 -13.08 -12.86
N VAL A 109 13.11 -11.93 -12.26
CA VAL A 109 13.83 -10.67 -12.43
C VAL A 109 15.15 -10.64 -11.65
N THR A 110 15.22 -11.30 -10.49
CA THR A 110 16.42 -11.28 -9.62
C THR A 110 17.42 -12.39 -9.91
N THR A 111 16.97 -13.59 -10.28
CA THR A 111 17.84 -14.76 -10.54
C THR A 111 18.48 -14.72 -11.92
N ASN A 112 17.77 -14.18 -12.91
CA ASN A 112 18.34 -13.93 -14.21
C ASN A 112 18.99 -12.55 -14.15
N ASN A 113 20.33 -12.47 -14.13
CA ASN A 113 21.13 -11.23 -14.31
C ASN A 113 20.91 -10.60 -15.71
N SER A 114 19.71 -10.69 -16.26
CA SER A 114 19.37 -10.36 -17.61
C SER A 114 18.01 -9.69 -17.54
N SER A 115 18.04 -8.38 -17.79
CA SER A 115 16.97 -7.59 -18.38
C SER A 115 16.55 -8.21 -19.73
N THR A 116 16.05 -9.46 -19.70
CA THR A 116 15.60 -10.15 -20.89
C THR A 116 14.35 -9.40 -21.36
N MET A 117 14.31 -9.07 -22.65
CA MET A 117 13.16 -8.40 -23.25
C MET A 117 11.85 -9.15 -22.98
N THR A 118 11.89 -10.46 -22.75
CA THR A 118 10.74 -11.30 -22.39
C THR A 118 10.23 -11.02 -20.97
N VAL A 119 11.10 -10.99 -19.96
CA VAL A 119 10.69 -10.72 -18.58
C VAL A 119 10.22 -9.27 -18.42
N ASN A 120 10.89 -8.31 -19.08
CA ASN A 120 10.44 -6.91 -19.09
C ASN A 120 9.06 -6.75 -19.74
N LYS A 121 8.80 -7.44 -20.86
CA LYS A 121 7.48 -7.43 -21.51
C LYS A 121 6.40 -8.03 -20.62
N ARG A 122 6.69 -9.12 -19.91
CA ARG A 122 5.77 -9.74 -18.95
C ARG A 122 5.48 -8.82 -17.76
N ALA A 123 6.52 -8.22 -17.17
CA ALA A 123 6.36 -7.26 -16.08
C ALA A 123 5.49 -6.07 -16.52
N GLN A 124 5.71 -5.57 -17.73
CA GLN A 124 4.90 -4.49 -18.30
C GLN A 124 3.45 -4.94 -18.58
N SER A 125 3.21 -6.15 -19.07
CA SER A 125 1.84 -6.64 -19.31
C SER A 125 1.05 -6.87 -18.02
N LEU A 126 1.74 -7.28 -16.95
CA LEU A 126 1.15 -7.38 -15.61
C LEU A 126 0.87 -6.00 -15.01
N LEU A 127 1.78 -5.04 -15.17
CA LEU A 127 1.56 -3.66 -14.73
C LEU A 127 0.36 -3.03 -15.47
N ASN A 128 0.29 -3.23 -16.79
CA ASN A 128 -0.82 -2.76 -17.61
C ASN A 128 -2.17 -3.34 -17.18
N ALA A 129 -2.20 -4.57 -16.67
CA ALA A 129 -3.41 -5.18 -16.12
C ALA A 129 -3.95 -4.50 -14.84
N CYS A 130 -3.14 -3.67 -14.17
CA CYS A 130 -3.55 -2.90 -13.00
C CYS A 130 -3.92 -1.44 -13.33
N LEU A 131 -3.84 -1.03 -14.60
CA LEU A 131 -4.14 0.33 -15.04
C LEU A 131 -5.57 0.40 -15.62
N PRO A 132 -6.30 1.50 -15.37
CA PRO A 132 -7.62 1.71 -15.97
C PRO A 132 -7.52 1.85 -17.49
N GLU A 133 -6.45 2.49 -17.98
CA GLU A 133 -6.12 2.59 -19.40
C GLU A 133 -4.74 1.97 -19.65
N ALA A 134 -4.73 0.82 -20.31
CA ALA A 134 -3.50 0.09 -20.60
C ALA A 134 -2.88 0.57 -21.92
N ALA A 135 -1.65 1.05 -21.85
CA ALA A 135 -0.81 1.27 -23.03
C ALA A 135 -0.07 -0.03 -23.39
N GLY A 136 -0.67 -0.86 -24.25
CA GLY A 136 -0.03 -2.06 -24.81
C GLY A 136 -0.66 -3.37 -24.36
N ALA A 137 0.15 -4.46 -24.36
CA ALA A 137 -0.35 -5.78 -24.01
C ALA A 137 -0.80 -5.85 -22.55
N VAL A 138 -1.91 -6.55 -22.30
CA VAL A 138 -2.51 -6.74 -20.97
C VAL A 138 -2.59 -8.23 -20.67
N ASP A 139 -2.14 -8.64 -19.49
CA ASP A 139 -2.40 -9.98 -18.99
C ASP A 139 -3.81 -10.06 -18.41
N THR A 140 -4.77 -10.53 -19.20
CA THR A 140 -6.19 -10.58 -18.83
C THR A 140 -6.48 -11.58 -17.71
N ARG A 141 -5.67 -12.64 -17.59
CA ARG A 141 -5.79 -13.62 -16.50
C ARG A 141 -5.39 -12.96 -15.20
N PHE A 142 -4.25 -12.28 -15.17
CA PHE A 142 -3.80 -11.55 -13.99
C PHE A 142 -4.77 -10.40 -13.64
N GLN A 143 -5.26 -9.67 -14.63
CA GLN A 143 -6.28 -8.63 -14.42
C GLN A 143 -7.50 -9.17 -13.69
N SER A 144 -8.04 -10.32 -14.13
CA SER A 144 -9.20 -10.95 -13.49
C SER A 144 -8.91 -11.33 -12.04
N MET A 145 -7.70 -11.78 -11.74
CA MET A 145 -7.27 -12.12 -10.37
C MET A 145 -7.16 -10.89 -9.49
N VAL A 146 -6.60 -9.79 -10.02
CA VAL A 146 -6.50 -8.50 -9.32
C VAL A 146 -7.88 -7.93 -9.02
N LEU A 147 -8.82 -7.97 -9.98
CA LEU A 147 -10.20 -7.51 -9.77
C LEU A 147 -10.95 -8.29 -8.69
N GLY A 148 -10.56 -9.54 -8.42
CA GLY A 148 -11.10 -10.33 -7.31
C GLY A 148 -10.55 -9.94 -5.92
N CYS A 149 -9.53 -9.09 -5.84
CA CYS A 149 -8.94 -8.62 -4.59
C CYS A 149 -9.68 -7.38 -4.05
N ALA A 150 -9.51 -7.08 -2.76
CA ALA A 150 -10.00 -5.83 -2.18
C ALA A 150 -9.34 -4.61 -2.86
N LEU A 151 -10.05 -3.47 -2.93
CA LEU A 151 -9.55 -2.28 -3.63
C LEU A 151 -8.19 -1.79 -3.10
N ASP A 152 -7.97 -1.90 -1.78
CA ASP A 152 -6.68 -1.54 -1.18
C ASP A 152 -5.56 -2.49 -1.64
N ASP A 153 -5.84 -3.79 -1.80
CA ASP A 153 -4.87 -4.76 -2.32
C ASP A 153 -4.56 -4.50 -3.79
N GLN A 154 -5.55 -4.12 -4.61
CA GLN A 154 -5.32 -3.76 -6.01
C GLN A 154 -4.35 -2.57 -6.13
N LYS A 155 -4.50 -1.57 -5.26
CA LYS A 155 -3.57 -0.43 -5.18
C LYS A 155 -2.16 -0.90 -4.77
N ALA A 156 -2.05 -1.75 -3.76
CA ALA A 156 -0.77 -2.28 -3.27
C ALA A 156 -0.04 -3.12 -4.33
N VAL A 157 -0.77 -4.01 -5.01
CA VAL A 157 -0.25 -4.85 -6.11
C VAL A 157 0.29 -3.98 -7.25
N ARG A 158 -0.47 -2.96 -7.65
CA ARG A 158 -0.03 -1.99 -8.66
C ARG A 158 1.26 -1.28 -8.24
N GLN A 159 1.32 -0.79 -7.00
CA GLN A 159 2.51 -0.11 -6.48
C GLN A 159 3.73 -1.04 -6.46
N ARG A 160 3.55 -2.30 -6.02
CA ARG A 160 4.60 -3.33 -6.05
C ARG A 160 5.13 -3.56 -7.46
N LEU A 161 4.24 -3.72 -8.45
CA LEU A 161 4.63 -3.86 -9.86
C LEU A 161 5.33 -2.62 -10.42
N GLN A 162 4.87 -1.41 -10.10
CA GLN A 162 5.53 -0.17 -10.51
C GLN A 162 6.97 -0.09 -9.97
N CYS A 163 7.19 -0.47 -8.71
CA CYS A 163 8.52 -0.53 -8.11
C CYS A 163 9.42 -1.55 -8.83
N LEU A 164 8.93 -2.78 -9.03
CA LEU A 164 9.67 -3.84 -9.74
C LEU A 164 10.05 -3.41 -11.17
N VAL A 165 9.11 -2.88 -11.93
CA VAL A 165 9.35 -2.42 -13.32
C VAL A 165 10.37 -1.28 -13.33
N ARG A 166 10.24 -0.29 -12.43
CA ARG A 166 11.19 0.84 -12.36
C ARG A 166 12.61 0.38 -12.02
N GLN A 167 12.74 -0.54 -11.06
CA GLN A 167 14.04 -0.99 -10.56
C GLN A 167 14.81 -1.83 -11.59
N TYR A 168 14.10 -2.67 -12.35
CA TYR A 168 14.73 -3.71 -13.17
C TYR A 168 14.48 -3.58 -14.69
N CYS A 169 13.40 -2.92 -15.11
CA CYS A 169 13.04 -2.76 -16.52
C CYS A 169 13.41 -1.38 -17.08
N SER A 170 13.52 -0.34 -16.24
CA SER A 170 13.84 1.04 -16.65
C SER A 170 15.32 1.40 -16.61
N GLN A 171 16.25 0.44 -16.72
CA GLN A 171 17.69 0.76 -16.81
C GLN A 171 18.17 0.93 -18.26
N PRO A 172 18.38 2.16 -18.77
CA PRO A 172 19.40 2.40 -19.77
C PRO A 172 20.73 2.65 -19.04
N ASN A 173 21.52 1.60 -18.86
CA ASN A 173 22.96 1.65 -18.66
C ASN A 173 23.53 2.82 -17.80
N SER A 174 23.44 2.73 -16.47
CA SER A 174 24.40 3.40 -15.58
C SER A 174 24.40 2.73 -14.21
N HIS A 175 25.58 2.20 -13.83
CA HIS A 175 25.89 1.81 -12.45
C HIS A 175 25.48 2.92 -11.48
N CYS A 176 24.42 2.70 -10.71
CA CYS A 176 24.21 3.38 -9.45
C CYS A 176 24.14 2.33 -8.34
N ARG A 177 25.10 2.46 -7.44
CA ARG A 177 25.36 1.66 -6.24
C ARG A 177 24.11 1.58 -5.35
N PRO A 178 23.85 0.46 -4.65
CA PRO A 178 22.75 0.42 -3.70
C PRO A 178 23.07 1.35 -2.53
N HIS A 179 22.32 2.45 -2.43
CA HIS A 179 22.21 3.19 -1.18
C HIS A 179 21.21 2.44 -0.30
N ASN A 180 21.69 1.98 0.85
CA ASN A 180 20.86 1.58 1.98
C ASN A 180 19.85 2.69 2.26
N SER A 181 18.59 2.47 1.93
CA SER A 181 17.46 3.16 2.55
C SER A 181 16.37 2.12 2.75
N SER A 182 16.28 1.63 3.97
CA SER A 182 15.24 0.71 4.39
C SER A 182 13.95 1.50 4.53
N THR A 183 13.13 1.51 3.48
CA THR A 183 11.68 1.80 3.56
C THR A 183 11.04 1.32 2.25
N CYS A 184 11.15 0.02 1.98
CA CYS A 184 10.01 -0.65 1.34
C CYS A 184 9.04 -0.96 2.48
N ASP A 185 7.81 -0.45 2.36
CA ASP A 185 6.74 -0.70 3.31
C ASP A 185 6.64 -2.20 3.60
N THR A 186 7.11 -2.61 4.78
CA THR A 186 6.82 -3.93 5.31
C THR A 186 5.37 -3.90 5.74
N TYR A 187 4.48 -4.30 4.83
CA TYR A 187 3.18 -4.79 5.25
C TYR A 187 3.41 -6.12 5.98
N PRO A 188 2.85 -6.29 7.18
CA PRO A 188 2.95 -7.56 7.87
C PRO A 188 2.13 -8.59 7.09
N THR A 189 2.82 -9.48 6.37
CA THR A 189 2.28 -10.78 5.99
C THR A 189 2.17 -11.60 7.27
N THR A 190 1.17 -11.33 8.10
CA THR A 190 0.77 -12.27 9.15
C THR A 190 0.03 -13.41 8.50
N MET A 191 0.78 -14.46 8.17
CA MET A 191 0.24 -15.81 8.18
C MET A 191 -0.14 -16.18 9.61
N GLN A 192 -1.42 -16.11 9.97
CA GLN A 192 -1.94 -16.84 11.11
C GLN A 192 -2.12 -18.30 10.70
N ARG A 193 -1.14 -19.13 11.08
CA ARG A 193 -1.39 -20.56 11.31
C ARG A 193 -1.91 -20.68 12.73
N ASP A 194 -3.19 -20.96 12.87
CA ASP A 194 -3.72 -21.45 14.14
C ASP A 194 -3.30 -22.91 14.30
N ALA A 195 -2.26 -23.12 15.12
CA ALA A 195 -1.99 -24.39 15.75
C ALA A 195 -2.74 -24.40 17.09
N SER A 196 -3.76 -25.23 17.19
CA SER A 196 -4.35 -25.64 18.47
C SER A 196 -4.54 -27.16 18.41
N THR A 197 -3.51 -27.85 18.84
CA THR A 197 -3.58 -29.22 19.32
C THR A 197 -3.81 -29.14 20.82
N GLU A 198 -5.01 -29.47 21.28
CA GLU A 198 -5.18 -30.13 22.57
C GLU A 198 -6.18 -31.29 22.39
N GLU A 199 -5.66 -32.47 22.70
CA GLU A 199 -6.39 -33.71 22.86
C GLU A 199 -7.42 -33.57 24.01
N SER A 200 -8.60 -34.17 23.86
CA SER A 200 -9.02 -35.27 24.75
C SER A 200 -10.43 -35.76 24.45
N SER A 201 -10.55 -37.09 24.55
CA SER A 201 -11.75 -37.87 24.89
C SER A 201 -12.76 -38.12 23.78
N GLY A 202 -12.85 -39.40 23.40
CA GLY A 202 -13.69 -39.90 22.34
C GLY A 202 -15.12 -40.22 22.75
N TYR A 203 -15.88 -40.58 21.72
CA TYR A 203 -16.95 -41.57 21.77
C TYR A 203 -17.20 -42.08 20.34
N SER A 204 -17.14 -43.40 20.16
CA SER A 204 -17.38 -44.09 18.89
C SER A 204 -18.86 -44.38 18.69
N ILE A 205 -19.42 -44.00 17.54
CA ILE A 205 -20.52 -44.65 16.79
C ILE A 205 -20.36 -44.10 15.35
N GLY A 206 -20.10 -44.81 14.24
CA GLY A 206 -20.46 -46.15 13.84
C GLY A 206 -21.68 -46.11 12.91
N THR A 207 -21.50 -45.89 11.59
CA THR A 207 -22.24 -46.56 10.49
C THR A 207 -21.83 -46.03 9.11
N SER A 208 -21.75 -46.97 8.18
CA SER A 208 -21.48 -46.93 6.74
C SER A 208 -22.35 -45.94 5.94
N ASP A 209 -21.84 -45.44 4.81
CA ASP A 209 -22.31 -45.92 3.49
C ASP A 209 -21.51 -45.34 2.32
N GLU A 210 -21.28 -46.22 1.34
CA GLU A 210 -20.80 -45.95 -0.02
C GLU A 210 -21.75 -45.01 -0.78
N LEU A 211 -21.21 -44.17 -1.67
CA LEU A 211 -21.48 -44.28 -3.10
C LEU A 211 -20.74 -43.19 -3.92
N SER A 212 -20.08 -43.68 -4.95
CA SER A 212 -19.64 -43.00 -6.16
C SER A 212 -20.75 -42.22 -6.85
N GLU A 213 -20.42 -41.14 -7.56
CA GLU A 213 -20.74 -41.04 -9.00
C GLU A 213 -20.08 -39.83 -9.69
N GLN A 214 -19.48 -40.11 -10.84
CA GLN A 214 -19.07 -39.18 -11.89
C GLN A 214 -20.29 -38.66 -12.65
N LYS A 215 -20.25 -37.40 -13.14
CA LYS A 215 -20.64 -37.00 -14.52
C LYS A 215 -20.58 -35.48 -14.69
N THR A 216 -19.68 -35.00 -15.56
CA THR A 216 -19.96 -34.47 -16.92
C THR A 216 -20.94 -33.30 -16.98
N GLY A 217 -20.51 -32.16 -17.55
CA GLY A 217 -21.44 -31.09 -17.91
C GLY A 217 -20.76 -29.82 -18.40
N VAL A 218 -20.15 -29.88 -19.59
CA VAL A 218 -19.62 -28.73 -20.33
C VAL A 218 -20.76 -27.93 -20.98
N ALA A 219 -20.62 -26.60 -20.87
CA ALA A 219 -21.11 -25.52 -21.74
C ALA A 219 -22.62 -25.34 -22.00
N ASN A 220 -23.13 -24.17 -21.59
CA ASN A 220 -24.00 -23.41 -22.48
C ASN A 220 -23.96 -21.89 -22.23
N ARG A 221 -23.97 -21.16 -23.35
CA ARG A 221 -24.45 -19.78 -23.59
C ARG A 221 -23.56 -18.62 -23.12
N LYS A 222 -23.04 -17.77 -24.01
CA LYS A 222 -23.66 -16.84 -24.98
C LYS A 222 -24.10 -15.53 -24.30
N SER A 223 -23.22 -14.55 -24.45
CA SER A 223 -23.40 -13.10 -24.56
C SER A 223 -24.80 -12.50 -24.43
N ASP A 224 -24.94 -11.50 -23.56
CA ASP A 224 -25.71 -10.24 -23.69
C ASP A 224 -25.32 -9.35 -22.49
N SER A 225 -24.62 -8.22 -22.64
CA SER A 225 -25.01 -6.88 -23.12
C SER A 225 -25.64 -5.98 -22.02
N VAL A 226 -25.13 -4.73 -21.95
CA VAL A 226 -25.66 -3.53 -21.25
C VAL A 226 -25.36 -3.51 -19.72
N ASP A 227 -24.83 -2.46 -19.06
CA ASP A 227 -25.11 -1.03 -19.16
C ASP A 227 -23.94 -0.19 -18.63
N GLU A 228 -23.69 0.96 -19.26
CA GLU A 228 -22.77 2.02 -18.86
C GLU A 228 -23.46 2.95 -17.86
N ARG A 229 -22.85 3.23 -16.70
CA ARG A 229 -23.08 4.49 -16.01
C ARG A 229 -21.79 5.03 -15.40
N GLU A 230 -21.43 6.19 -15.95
CA GLU A 230 -20.47 7.17 -15.47
C GLU A 230 -20.78 7.61 -14.04
N GLU A 231 -19.76 7.72 -13.20
CA GLU A 231 -19.65 8.80 -12.22
C GLU A 231 -18.21 9.33 -12.25
N GLN A 232 -18.07 10.53 -12.82
CA GLN A 232 -16.98 11.49 -12.63
C GLN A 232 -17.25 12.29 -11.35
N GLU A 233 -16.22 13.01 -10.88
CA GLU A 233 -16.12 13.88 -9.67
C GLU A 233 -15.43 13.14 -8.49
N ASP A 234 -14.33 13.60 -7.89
CA ASP A 234 -13.84 14.96 -7.69
C ASP A 234 -12.31 15.10 -7.79
N THR A 235 -11.91 16.21 -8.42
CA THR A 235 -10.62 16.87 -8.17
C THR A 235 -10.85 18.01 -7.18
N VAL A 236 -9.75 18.53 -6.63
CA VAL A 236 -9.61 19.73 -5.78
C VAL A 236 -9.53 19.44 -4.26
N LEU A 237 -8.29 19.44 -3.75
CA LEU A 237 -7.77 20.42 -2.76
C LEU A 237 -6.51 19.84 -2.07
N ASN A 238 -5.32 20.31 -2.44
CA ASN A 238 -4.29 20.60 -1.43
C ASN A 238 -3.29 21.64 -1.95
N GLU A 239 -3.78 22.88 -2.10
CA GLU A 239 -2.91 24.04 -1.96
C GLU A 239 -2.71 24.28 -0.46
N ASN A 240 -1.64 23.72 0.12
CA ASN A 240 -1.06 24.18 1.38
C ASN A 240 0.36 23.62 1.53
N SER A 241 1.27 24.13 0.71
CA SER A 241 2.70 24.10 1.03
C SER A 241 3.31 25.44 0.63
N SER A 242 3.01 26.45 1.44
CA SER A 242 3.65 27.77 1.38
C SER A 242 3.80 28.34 2.78
N VAL A 243 4.64 27.70 3.59
CA VAL A 243 5.23 28.34 4.78
C VAL A 243 6.64 27.79 4.93
N PHE A 244 7.62 28.47 4.32
CA PHE A 244 8.95 28.81 4.84
C PHE A 244 9.76 29.42 3.69
N ARG A 245 9.61 30.73 3.48
CA ARG A 245 10.58 31.53 2.73
C ARG A 245 11.69 31.89 3.70
N LEU A 246 12.87 31.30 3.56
CA LEU A 246 14.09 31.87 4.09
C LEU A 246 14.52 32.99 3.14
N ASN A 247 14.51 34.21 3.68
CA ASN A 247 15.13 35.38 3.06
C ASN A 247 16.66 35.22 3.20
N ASP A 248 17.33 34.88 2.12
CA ASP A 248 18.76 35.18 1.96
C ASP A 248 18.88 36.33 0.96
N ASN A 249 18.97 37.55 1.49
CA ASN A 249 19.42 38.71 0.73
C ASN A 249 20.86 39.00 1.16
N VAL A 250 21.75 38.81 0.19
CA VAL A 250 23.17 39.12 0.21
C VAL A 250 23.35 40.61 -0.01
N ASP A 251 24.02 41.30 0.92
CA ASP A 251 24.77 42.54 0.71
C ASP A 251 25.85 42.54 1.82
N GLY A 252 27.16 42.43 1.61
CA GLY A 252 27.95 42.89 0.47
C GLY A 252 28.48 44.30 0.73
N GLU A 253 29.30 44.53 1.77
CA GLU A 253 30.04 45.80 1.94
C GLU A 253 31.56 45.57 2.08
N PRO A 254 32.39 46.50 1.55
CA PRO A 254 33.75 46.21 1.13
C PRO A 254 34.83 46.69 2.12
N CYS A 255 35.99 46.03 2.03
CA CYS A 255 37.24 46.43 2.68
C CYS A 255 37.64 47.86 2.31
N VAL A 256 37.82 48.73 3.32
CA VAL A 256 38.50 50.02 3.16
C VAL A 256 39.92 49.90 3.70
N SER A 257 40.87 50.02 2.79
CA SER A 257 42.27 50.32 3.07
C SER A 257 42.43 51.78 3.49
N GLY A 258 43.21 52.04 4.53
CA GLY A 258 43.48 53.40 4.99
C GLY A 258 44.75 53.47 5.84
N SER A 259 45.84 53.87 5.19
CA SER A 259 47.14 54.17 5.79
C SER A 259 47.07 55.32 6.80
N ARG A 260 47.73 55.17 7.95
CA ARG A 260 48.71 56.12 8.50
C ARG A 260 49.47 55.49 9.65
#